data_AF-A0A957JQF1-F1
#
_entry.id   AF-A0A957JQF1-F1
#
_cell.length_a   1.000
_cell.length_b   1.000
_cell.length_c   1.000
_cell.angle_alpha   90.00
_cell.angle_beta   90.00
_cell.angle_gamma   90.00
#
_symmetry.space_group_name_H-M   'P 1'
#
loop_
_entity.id
_entity.type
_entity.pdbx_description
1 polymer ?
#
loop_
_entity_poly.entity_id
_entity_poly.type
_entity_poly.pdbx_seq_one_letter_code
_entity_poly.pdbx_strand_id
1 'polypeptide(L)'
;MGRTRIRHRGQRTGSQAASPLAHIPWQPISNHMPPLEYLRPDEVEKLHEASLRILETTGIAFMDAEALDIWEKAGATVDHQSEVV
;
A
#
# COMPACT_ATOMS: atom_id res chain seq x y z
N MET A 1 -35.95 -1.06 66.21
CA MET A 1 -35.13 -0.20 65.32
C MET A 1 -33.94 -1.01 64.83
N GLY A 2 -33.76 -1.15 63.52
CA GLY A 2 -32.64 -1.90 62.95
C GLY A 2 -32.85 -2.19 61.47
N ARG A 3 -32.98 -1.14 60.64
CA ARG A 3 -33.12 -1.29 59.18
C ARG A 3 -31.74 -1.56 58.58
N THR A 4 -31.44 -2.84 58.36
CA THR A 4 -30.27 -3.30 57.62
C THR A 4 -30.26 -2.68 56.23
N ARG A 5 -29.21 -1.91 55.94
CA ARG A 5 -28.99 -1.24 54.65
C ARG A 5 -28.66 -2.30 53.61
N ILE A 6 -29.60 -2.60 52.72
CA ILE A 6 -29.34 -3.42 51.53
C ILE A 6 -28.52 -2.56 50.57
N ARG A 7 -27.20 -2.74 50.61
CA ARG A 7 -26.30 -2.27 49.57
C ARG A 7 -26.44 -3.22 48.39
N HIS A 8 -27.33 -2.94 47.46
CA HIS A 8 -27.25 -3.48 46.11
C HIS A 8 -26.11 -2.78 45.35
N ARG A 9 -24.86 -3.05 45.77
CA ARG A 9 -23.72 -2.94 44.85
C ARG A 9 -23.58 -4.31 44.20
N GLY A 10 -24.47 -4.56 43.25
CA GLY A 10 -24.37 -5.70 42.35
C GLY A 10 -23.00 -5.64 41.69
N GLN A 11 -22.22 -6.66 41.98
CA GLN A 11 -20.89 -6.87 41.47
C GLN A 11 -20.93 -6.81 39.93
N ARG A 12 -20.32 -5.78 39.35
CA ARG A 12 -19.83 -5.83 37.97
C ARG A 12 -18.42 -6.43 38.01
N THR A 13 -18.34 -7.68 38.46
CA THR A 13 -17.19 -8.57 38.25
C THR A 13 -17.68 -9.57 37.22
N GLY A 14 -17.34 -9.41 35.94
CA GLY A 14 -15.98 -9.56 35.47
C GLY A 14 -15.91 -10.92 34.78
N SER A 15 -16.26 -10.93 33.50
CA SER A 15 -15.72 -11.87 32.53
C SER A 15 -15.99 -11.23 31.17
N GLN A 16 -15.13 -10.28 30.78
CA GLN A 16 -14.84 -10.21 29.35
C GLN A 16 -14.14 -11.53 29.06
N ALA A 17 -14.92 -12.55 28.68
CA ALA A 17 -14.36 -13.77 28.13
C ALA A 17 -13.44 -13.31 27.01
N ALA A 18 -12.14 -13.57 27.16
CA ALA A 18 -11.16 -13.24 26.14
C ALA A 18 -11.69 -13.81 24.82
N SER A 19 -11.78 -12.95 23.79
CA SER A 19 -12.28 -13.38 22.49
C SER A 19 -11.47 -14.61 22.08
N PRO A 20 -12.11 -15.71 21.64
CA PRO A 20 -11.39 -16.89 21.13
C PRO A 20 -10.39 -16.55 20.01
N LEU A 21 -10.59 -15.40 19.37
CA LEU A 21 -9.72 -14.85 18.33
C LEU A 21 -8.43 -14.20 18.87
N ALA A 22 -8.32 -13.94 20.17
CA ALA A 22 -7.16 -13.29 20.78
C ALA A 22 -5.91 -14.19 20.84
N HIS A 23 -6.08 -15.50 20.67
CA HIS A 23 -4.99 -16.48 20.65
C HIS A 23 -4.63 -16.97 19.24
N ILE A 24 -5.27 -16.46 18.19
CA ILE A 24 -4.93 -16.85 16.82
C ILE A 24 -3.60 -16.16 16.46
N PRO A 25 -2.53 -16.93 16.16
CA PRO A 25 -1.26 -16.33 15.76
C PRO A 25 -1.45 -15.58 14.45
N TRP A 26 -1.00 -14.32 14.39
CA TRP A 26 -0.98 -13.58 13.13
C TRP A 26 0.01 -14.25 12.18
N GLN A 27 -0.48 -14.69 11.04
CA GLN A 27 0.32 -15.31 9.99
C GLN A 27 0.15 -14.51 8.69
N PRO A 28 1.20 -14.39 7.87
CA PRO A 28 1.08 -13.78 6.56
C PRO A 28 0.13 -14.62 5.70
N ILE A 29 -0.90 -13.98 5.18
CA ILE A 29 -1.86 -14.59 4.25
C ILE A 29 -1.16 -14.76 2.90
N SER A 30 -1.10 -15.99 2.39
CA SER A 30 -0.59 -16.28 1.05
C SER A 30 -1.76 -16.51 0.10
N ASN A 31 -1.78 -15.78 -1.02
CA ASN A 31 -2.76 -16.01 -2.07
C ASN A 31 -2.32 -17.21 -2.93
N HIS A 32 -3.07 -18.31 -2.87
CA HIS A 32 -2.80 -19.53 -3.66
C HIS A 32 -3.47 -19.52 -5.04
N MET A 33 -4.30 -18.51 -5.33
CA MET A 33 -4.97 -18.41 -6.62
C MET A 33 -3.99 -17.87 -7.68
N PRO A 34 -4.12 -18.31 -8.95
CA PRO A 34 -3.37 -17.70 -10.03
C PRO A 34 -3.69 -16.20 -10.13
N PRO A 35 -2.75 -15.37 -10.63
CA PRO A 35 -3.03 -13.97 -10.91
C PRO A 35 -4.24 -13.81 -11.81
N LEU A 36 -5.03 -12.78 -11.55
CA LEU A 36 -6.19 -12.48 -12.37
C LEU A 36 -5.75 -11.75 -13.63
N GLU A 37 -5.94 -12.39 -14.78
CA GLU A 37 -5.59 -11.84 -16.09
C GLU A 37 -6.77 -11.06 -16.68
N TYR A 38 -6.85 -9.77 -16.38
CA TYR A 38 -7.90 -8.89 -16.90
C TYR A 38 -7.69 -8.47 -18.36
N LEU A 39 -6.44 -8.43 -18.80
CA LEU A 39 -6.03 -7.96 -20.12
C LEU A 39 -5.44 -9.12 -20.91
N ARG A 40 -5.80 -9.19 -22.19
CA ARG A 40 -5.13 -10.10 -23.12
C ARG A 40 -3.69 -9.63 -23.38
N PRO A 41 -2.78 -10.51 -23.84
CA PRO A 41 -1.41 -10.12 -24.15
C PRO A 41 -1.29 -8.93 -25.11
N ASP A 42 -2.18 -8.83 -26.10
CA ASP A 42 -2.20 -7.70 -27.05
C ASP A 42 -2.60 -6.37 -26.41
N GLU A 43 -3.37 -6.41 -25.33
CA GLU A 43 -3.82 -5.22 -24.59
C GLU A 43 -2.73 -4.73 -23.63
N VAL A 44 -1.96 -5.65 -23.06
CA VAL A 44 -0.75 -5.32 -22.29
C VAL A 44 0.28 -4.64 -23.19
N GLU A 45 0.48 -5.17 -24.40
CA GLU A 45 1.42 -4.57 -25.36
C GLU A 45 1.00 -3.14 -25.76
N LYS A 46 -0.29 -2.92 -25.99
CA LYS A 46 -0.81 -1.56 -26.25
C LYS A 46 -0.53 -0.60 -25.09
N LEU A 47 -0.65 -1.06 -23.85
CA LEU A 47 -0.34 -0.26 -22.67
C LEU A 47 1.16 0.01 -22.56
N HIS A 48 2.00 -0.97 -22.89
CA HIS A 48 3.45 -0.83 -22.90
C HIS A 48 3.90 0.24 -23.90
N GLU A 49 3.47 0.13 -25.14
CA GLU A 49 3.76 1.11 -26.21
C GLU A 49 3.25 2.51 -25.87
N ALA A 50 2.03 2.62 -25.32
CA ALA A 50 1.50 3.90 -24.88
C ALA A 50 2.35 4.51 -23.74
N SER A 51 2.83 3.68 -22.82
CA SER A 51 3.67 4.11 -21.70
C SER A 51 5.04 4.58 -22.20
N LEU A 52 5.69 3.84 -23.10
CA LEU A 52 6.96 4.23 -23.72
C LEU A 52 6.82 5.54 -24.49
N ARG A 53 5.73 5.71 -25.24
CA ARG A 53 5.45 6.97 -25.93
C ARG A 53 5.33 8.14 -24.95
N ILE A 54 4.68 7.95 -23.80
CA ILE A 54 4.60 9.01 -22.78
C ILE A 54 5.99 9.34 -22.25
N LEU A 55 6.80 8.33 -21.92
CA LEU A 55 8.16 8.53 -21.44
C LEU A 55 9.02 9.27 -22.48
N GLU A 56 8.95 8.91 -23.75
CA GLU A 56 9.73 9.55 -24.81
C GLU A 56 9.26 10.97 -25.15
N THR A 57 7.95 11.21 -25.12
CA THR A 57 7.38 12.50 -25.60
C THR A 57 7.17 13.52 -24.51
N THR A 58 6.88 13.08 -23.29
CA THR A 58 6.57 13.94 -22.14
C THR A 58 7.68 13.91 -21.09
N GLY A 59 8.35 12.77 -20.92
CA GLY A 59 9.37 12.59 -19.88
C GLY A 59 8.81 12.51 -18.46
N ILE A 60 9.71 12.48 -17.49
CA ILE A 60 9.40 12.53 -16.05
C ILE A 60 10.24 13.62 -15.39
N ALA A 61 9.61 14.46 -14.57
CA ALA A 61 10.31 15.46 -13.77
C ALA A 61 11.00 14.83 -12.55
N PHE A 62 12.30 15.09 -12.38
CA PHE A 62 13.09 14.70 -11.22
C PHE A 62 13.65 15.94 -10.52
N MET A 63 13.05 16.29 -9.37
CA MET A 63 13.44 17.46 -8.56
C MET A 63 14.68 17.19 -7.68
N ASP A 64 15.64 16.44 -8.20
CA ASP A 64 16.86 16.06 -7.49
C ASP A 64 18.04 16.03 -8.47
N ALA A 65 19.08 16.80 -8.17
CA ALA A 65 20.22 16.96 -9.06
C ALA A 65 21.03 15.66 -9.24
N GLU A 66 21.11 14.82 -8.19
CA GLU A 66 21.81 13.54 -8.29
C GLU A 66 21.04 12.58 -9.20
N ALA A 67 19.71 12.57 -9.13
CA ALA A 67 18.88 11.78 -10.02
C ALA A 67 19.06 12.18 -11.50
N LEU A 68 19.09 13.48 -11.80
CA LEU A 68 19.33 14.00 -13.16
C LEU A 68 20.71 13.54 -13.69
N ASP A 69 21.76 13.65 -12.87
CA ASP A 69 23.11 13.19 -13.22
C ASP A 69 23.16 11.68 -13.49
N ILE A 70 22.43 10.88 -12.72
CA ILE A 70 22.35 9.42 -12.91
C ILE A 70 21.70 9.10 -14.26
N TRP A 71 20.62 9.80 -14.60
CA TRP A 71 19.91 9.61 -15.87
C TRP A 71 20.74 10.03 -17.08
N GLU A 72 21.44 11.16 -17.00
CA GLU A 72 22.33 11.61 -18.07
C GLU A 72 23.48 10.61 -18.29
N LYS A 73 24.08 10.09 -17.20
CA LYS A 73 25.10 9.04 -17.28
C LYS A 73 24.57 7.72 -17.86
N ALA A 74 23.29 7.42 -17.65
CA ALA A 74 22.62 6.28 -18.26
C ALA A 74 22.28 6.50 -19.74
N GLY A 75 22.50 7.71 -20.27
CA GLY A 75 22.26 8.07 -21.67
C GLY A 75 20.87 8.62 -21.96
N ALA A 76 20.10 8.98 -20.92
CA ALA A 76 18.84 9.68 -21.10
C ALA A 76 19.07 11.15 -21.49
N THR A 77 18.08 11.75 -22.17
CA THR A 77 18.13 13.17 -22.54
C THR A 77 17.57 13.98 -21.37
N VAL A 78 18.39 14.85 -20.78
CA VAL A 78 17.98 15.62 -19.59
C VAL A 78 17.86 17.10 -19.92
N ASP A 79 16.69 17.69 -19.63
CA ASP A 79 16.48 19.14 -19.65
C ASP A 79 16.61 19.71 -18.23
N HIS A 80 17.75 20.32 -17.93
CA HIS A 80 18.01 20.95 -16.64
C HIS A 80 17.23 22.25 -16.39
N GLN A 81 16.59 22.85 -17.40
CA GLN A 81 15.74 24.02 -17.18
C GLN A 81 14.37 23.62 -16.63
N SER A 82 13.82 22.52 -17.13
CA SER A 82 12.53 21.97 -16.70
C SER A 82 12.65 20.81 -15.70
N GLU A 83 13.87 20.33 -15.45
CA GLU A 83 14.19 19.16 -14.60
C GLU A 83 13.53 17.86 -15.10
N VAL A 84 13.32 17.75 -16.42
CA VAL A 84 12.68 16.60 -17.07
C VAL A 84 13.72 15.71 -17.73
N VAL A 85 13.55 14.40 -17.55
CA VAL A 85 14.30 13.31 -18.21
C VAL A 85 13.40 12.57 -19.19
#